data_AF-A0A811S3H0-F1
#
_entry.id   AF-A0A811S3H0-F1
#
_cell.length_a   1.000
_cell.length_b   1.000
_cell.length_c   1.000
_cell.angle_alpha   90.00
_cell.angle_beta   90.00
_cell.angle_gamma   90.00
#
_symmetry.space_group_name_H-M   'P 1'
#
loop_
_entity.id
_entity.type
_entity.pdbx_description
1 polymer ?
#
loop_
_entity_poly.entity_id
_entity_poly.type
_entity_poly.pdbx_seq_one_letter_code
_entity_poly.pdbx_strand_id
1 'polypeptide(L)'
;MAAATGGRRRRRSGQHWSTASSPAPLLLPRGAEVEVRLDGEGFHGSWYEATIVDFALANGRRVRDYTATYSHLVNNDVCSAITEIVPAIQVRPRPPPPPPPSESSSPPRFHLYDIVEVFHYDGWWTGIVMSTPDPEPGATATAIITIGFPITREAIEAKDGIG
;
A
#
# COMPACT_ATOMS: atom_id res chain seq x y z
N MET A 1 73.25 10.92 -3.65
CA MET A 1 73.14 9.57 -3.09
C MET A 1 71.74 9.03 -3.36
N ALA A 2 71.68 7.73 -3.63
CA ALA A 2 70.52 6.82 -3.70
C ALA A 2 69.52 6.95 -4.87
N ALA A 3 69.17 5.77 -5.38
CA ALA A 3 68.52 5.46 -6.64
C ALA A 3 67.24 4.63 -6.41
N ALA A 4 66.52 4.34 -7.52
CA ALA A 4 65.54 3.27 -7.71
C ALA A 4 64.17 3.44 -6.98
N THR A 5 63.00 3.05 -7.49
CA THR A 5 62.62 2.19 -8.62
C THR A 5 61.13 2.40 -8.94
N GLY A 6 60.74 2.10 -10.18
CA GLY A 6 59.38 2.30 -10.69
C GLY A 6 58.30 1.38 -10.12
N GLY A 7 57.05 1.82 -10.29
CA GLY A 7 55.84 1.04 -10.04
C GLY A 7 54.73 1.49 -10.99
N ARG A 8 54.59 0.78 -12.11
CA ARG A 8 53.60 1.00 -13.16
C ARG A 8 52.19 0.76 -12.59
N ARG A 9 51.45 1.81 -12.21
CA ARG A 9 50.04 1.68 -11.79
C ARG A 9 49.18 1.26 -12.99
N ARG A 10 48.79 -0.02 -13.01
CA ARG A 10 47.76 -0.58 -13.89
C ARG A 10 46.46 0.23 -13.73
N ARG A 11 45.99 0.84 -14.83
CA ARG A 11 44.63 1.34 -14.95
C ARG A 11 43.66 0.16 -14.80
N ARG A 12 42.92 0.10 -13.70
CA ARG A 12 41.73 -0.74 -13.59
C ARG A 12 40.62 -0.06 -14.38
N SER A 13 40.46 -0.47 -15.64
CA SER A 13 39.21 -0.34 -16.36
C SER A 13 38.20 -1.31 -15.75
N GLY A 14 37.05 -0.81 -15.31
CA GLY A 14 35.96 -1.67 -14.89
C GLY A 14 35.07 -1.01 -13.86
N GLN A 15 34.06 -0.30 -14.35
CA GLN A 15 32.64 -0.55 -14.07
C GLN A 15 31.87 0.61 -14.71
N HIS A 16 31.52 0.44 -15.98
CA HIS A 16 30.35 1.14 -16.51
C HIS A 16 29.17 0.57 -15.72
N TRP A 17 28.60 1.39 -14.85
CA TRP A 17 27.24 1.14 -14.40
C TRP A 17 26.39 1.28 -15.67
N SER A 18 25.99 0.13 -16.23
CA SER A 18 24.92 0.13 -17.21
C SER A 18 23.71 0.69 -16.48
N THR A 19 23.31 1.92 -16.81
CA THR A 19 21.99 2.43 -16.48
C THR A 19 21.00 1.46 -17.08
N ALA A 20 20.56 0.47 -16.30
CA ALA A 20 19.39 -0.29 -16.65
C ALA A 20 18.29 0.74 -16.84
N SER A 21 17.81 0.87 -18.09
CA SER A 21 16.63 1.65 -18.39
C SER A 21 15.56 1.17 -17.43
N SER A 22 15.19 1.99 -16.45
CA SER A 22 14.06 1.72 -15.59
C SER A 22 12.90 1.36 -16.53
N PRO A 23 12.28 0.17 -16.41
CA PRO A 23 11.05 -0.05 -17.14
C PRO A 23 10.10 1.09 -16.75
N ALA A 24 9.48 1.72 -17.74
CA ALA A 24 8.43 2.67 -17.47
C ALA A 24 7.43 1.99 -16.52
N PRO A 25 6.94 2.68 -15.46
CA PRO A 25 5.91 2.09 -14.61
C PRO A 25 4.82 1.54 -15.51
N LEU A 26 4.56 0.23 -15.42
CA LEU A 26 3.51 -0.39 -16.21
C LEU A 26 2.21 0.28 -15.79
N LEU A 27 1.65 1.11 -16.66
CA LEU A 27 0.37 1.76 -16.41
C LEU A 27 -0.68 0.67 -16.18
N LEU A 28 -1.50 0.86 -15.15
CA LEU A 28 -2.57 -0.08 -14.83
C LEU A 28 -3.65 0.04 -15.91
N PRO A 29 -4.14 -1.08 -16.50
CA PRO A 29 -5.09 -1.03 -17.60
C PRO A 29 -6.48 -0.56 -17.15
N ARG A 30 -7.32 -0.17 -18.12
CA ARG A 30 -8.75 0.05 -17.88
C ARG A 30 -9.37 -1.26 -17.39
N GLY A 31 -10.23 -1.16 -16.39
CA GLY A 31 -10.83 -2.28 -15.69
C GLY A 31 -9.95 -2.86 -14.57
N ALA A 32 -8.73 -2.35 -14.36
CA ALA A 32 -7.92 -2.76 -13.22
C ALA A 32 -8.57 -2.30 -11.91
N GLU A 33 -8.61 -3.23 -10.97
CA GLU A 33 -9.07 -2.99 -9.61
C GLU A 33 -7.88 -2.48 -8.79
N VAL A 34 -8.08 -1.33 -8.16
CA VAL A 34 -7.02 -0.54 -7.53
C VAL A 34 -7.46 -0.01 -6.18
N GLU A 35 -6.49 0.48 -5.43
CA GLU A 35 -6.69 1.30 -4.25
C GLU A 35 -6.17 2.70 -4.52
N VAL A 36 -6.97 3.71 -4.19
CA VAL A 36 -6.65 5.13 -4.39
C VAL A 36 -6.51 5.81 -3.04
N ARG A 37 -5.39 6.49 -2.83
CA ARG A 37 -5.11 7.25 -1.62
C ARG A 37 -5.84 8.59 -1.63
N LEU A 38 -6.55 8.88 -0.54
CA LEU A 38 -7.18 10.17 -0.29
C LEU A 38 -6.48 10.91 0.86
N ASP A 39 -5.98 12.10 0.57
CA ASP A 39 -5.27 12.96 1.54
C ASP A 39 -6.14 14.14 2.04
N GLY A 40 -7.42 14.15 1.71
CA GLY A 40 -8.37 15.20 2.10
C GLY A 40 -8.68 15.22 3.59
N GLU A 41 -9.36 16.28 4.03
CA GLU A 41 -9.88 16.38 5.39
C GLU A 41 -10.80 15.19 5.69
N GLY A 42 -10.55 14.50 6.79
CA GLY A 42 -11.28 13.29 7.19
C GLY A 42 -10.84 11.99 6.51
N PHE A 43 -9.86 12.01 5.59
CA PHE A 43 -9.35 10.80 4.91
C PHE A 43 -7.93 10.41 5.35
N HIS A 44 -7.12 11.37 5.80
CA HIS A 44 -5.86 11.10 6.51
C HIS A 44 -4.86 10.15 5.79
N GLY A 45 -4.90 10.09 4.46
CA GLY A 45 -4.04 9.23 3.66
C GLY A 45 -4.51 7.78 3.57
N SER A 46 -5.77 7.50 3.89
CA SER A 46 -6.37 6.17 3.74
C SER A 46 -6.57 5.80 2.27
N TRP A 47 -6.68 4.50 2.01
CA TRP A 47 -6.79 3.94 0.67
C TRP A 47 -8.20 3.40 0.41
N TYR A 48 -8.80 3.76 -0.72
CA TYR A 48 -10.15 3.34 -1.07
C TYR A 48 -10.16 2.49 -2.33
N GLU A 49 -10.92 1.40 -2.30
CA GLU A 49 -11.10 0.55 -3.46
C GLU A 49 -11.77 1.32 -4.61
N ALA A 50 -11.22 1.16 -5.81
CA ALA A 50 -11.74 1.76 -7.03
C ALA A 50 -11.42 0.90 -8.26
N THR A 51 -12.03 1.25 -9.39
CA THR A 51 -11.75 0.66 -10.69
C THR A 51 -11.32 1.74 -11.67
N ILE A 52 -10.22 1.50 -12.41
CA ILE A 52 -9.79 2.41 -13.48
C ILE A 52 -10.79 2.32 -14.64
N VAL A 53 -11.44 3.42 -14.97
CA VAL A 53 -12.41 3.50 -16.07
C VAL A 53 -11.88 4.22 -17.31
N ASP A 54 -10.90 5.11 -17.14
CA ASP A 54 -10.22 5.79 -18.25
C ASP A 54 -8.86 6.39 -17.83
N PHE A 55 -8.19 7.06 -18.76
CA PHE A 55 -6.90 7.71 -18.56
C PHE A 55 -6.97 9.20 -18.87
N ALA A 56 -6.38 10.03 -18.01
CA ALA A 56 -6.18 11.44 -18.28
C ALA A 56 -4.75 11.68 -18.82
N LEU A 57 -4.68 12.13 -20.07
CA LEU A 57 -3.43 12.43 -20.75
C LEU A 57 -2.93 13.83 -20.41
N ALA A 58 -1.66 13.95 -20.02
CA ALA A 58 -1.01 15.24 -19.93
C ALA A 58 -0.32 15.59 -21.25
N ASN A 59 -0.62 16.77 -21.78
CA ASN A 59 -0.04 17.35 -23.00
C ASN A 59 0.08 16.35 -24.18
N GLY A 60 -0.88 15.42 -24.28
CA GLY A 60 -1.06 14.51 -25.40
C GLY A 60 -0.06 13.35 -25.56
N ARG A 61 0.84 13.07 -24.61
CA ARG A 61 1.87 12.01 -24.81
C ARG A 61 2.23 11.14 -23.60
N ARG A 62 1.80 11.47 -22.38
CA ARG A 62 2.02 10.63 -21.20
C ARG A 62 0.78 10.62 -20.31
N VAL A 63 0.32 9.44 -19.93
CA VAL A 63 -0.67 9.30 -18.85
C VAL A 63 -0.02 9.81 -17.58
N ARG A 64 -0.64 10.79 -16.93
CA ARG A 64 -0.24 11.22 -15.59
C ARG A 64 -1.22 10.74 -14.54
N ASP A 65 -2.49 10.67 -14.92
CA ASP A 65 -3.60 10.50 -14.00
C ASP A 65 -4.59 9.48 -14.59
N TYR A 66 -5.36 8.83 -13.73
CA TYR A 66 -6.41 7.89 -14.10
C TYR A 66 -7.77 8.52 -13.85
N THR A 67 -8.79 8.14 -14.60
CA THR A 67 -10.17 8.31 -14.16
C THR A 67 -10.57 7.03 -13.45
N ALA A 68 -10.96 7.13 -12.17
CA ALA A 68 -11.31 5.99 -11.34
C ALA A 68 -12.69 6.15 -10.72
N THR A 69 -13.44 5.05 -10.62
CA THR A 69 -14.73 4.99 -9.93
C THR A 69 -14.57 4.23 -8.63
N TYR A 70 -14.91 4.84 -7.49
CA TYR A 70 -14.79 4.24 -6.16
C TYR A 70 -15.87 3.20 -5.91
N SER A 71 -15.52 2.12 -5.19
CA SER A 71 -16.45 1.02 -4.91
C SER A 71 -17.50 1.37 -3.85
N HIS A 72 -17.08 2.05 -2.77
CA HIS A 72 -17.91 2.28 -1.58
C HIS A 72 -18.28 3.75 -1.36
N LEU A 73 -17.69 4.68 -2.10
CA LEU A 73 -17.99 6.11 -1.99
C LEU A 73 -19.10 6.50 -2.97
N VAL A 74 -20.22 6.98 -2.44
CA VAL A 74 -21.40 7.39 -3.22
C VAL A 74 -21.67 8.89 -3.10
N ASN A 75 -22.21 9.49 -4.15
CA ASN A 75 -22.71 10.86 -4.09
C ASN A 75 -24.03 10.89 -3.31
N ASN A 76 -24.07 11.71 -2.25
CA ASN A 76 -25.22 11.90 -1.35
C ASN A 76 -26.53 12.20 -2.07
N ASP A 77 -26.48 12.84 -3.23
CA ASP A 77 -27.69 13.28 -3.95
C ASP A 77 -28.22 12.25 -4.97
N VAL A 78 -27.40 11.26 -5.36
CA VAL A 78 -27.68 10.44 -6.56
C VAL A 78 -27.54 8.93 -6.35
N CYS A 79 -27.10 8.45 -5.17
CA CYS A 79 -26.81 7.02 -4.92
C CYS A 79 -25.91 6.38 -6.00
N SER A 80 -25.12 7.19 -6.70
CA SER A 80 -24.17 6.74 -7.72
C SER A 80 -22.75 6.77 -7.16
N ALA A 81 -21.94 5.81 -7.58
CA ALA A 81 -20.54 5.75 -7.22
C ALA A 81 -19.78 7.00 -7.71
N ILE A 82 -18.90 7.53 -6.86
CA ILE A 82 -18.07 8.69 -7.18
C ILE A 82 -17.03 8.31 -8.24
N THR A 83 -16.87 9.15 -9.27
CA THR A 83 -15.87 8.97 -10.35
C THR A 83 -15.06 10.25 -10.51
N GLU A 84 -13.74 10.14 -10.43
CA GLU A 84 -12.83 11.30 -10.39
C GLU A 84 -11.53 11.05 -11.15
N ILE A 85 -10.84 12.15 -11.50
CA ILE A 85 -9.47 12.10 -12.03
C ILE A 85 -8.49 12.08 -10.86
N VAL A 86 -7.68 11.02 -10.78
CA VAL A 86 -6.77 10.74 -9.67
C VAL A 86 -5.32 10.63 -10.18
N PRO A 87 -4.35 11.30 -9.53
CA PRO A 87 -2.94 11.17 -9.87
C PRO A 87 -2.45 9.73 -9.80
N ALA A 88 -1.69 9.28 -10.81
CA ALA A 88 -1.17 7.90 -10.82
C ALA A 88 -0.28 7.58 -9.60
N ILE A 89 0.32 8.59 -8.97
CA ILE A 89 1.12 8.44 -7.75
C ILE A 89 0.28 8.10 -6.50
N GLN A 90 -1.02 8.38 -6.53
CA GLN A 90 -1.98 8.04 -5.47
C GLN A 90 -2.68 6.70 -5.73
N VAL A 91 -2.29 5.95 -6.77
CA VAL A 91 -2.93 4.68 -7.14
C VAL A 91 -1.97 3.52 -6.91
N ARG A 92 -2.44 2.47 -6.22
CA ARG A 92 -1.75 1.18 -6.10
C ARG A 92 -2.65 0.04 -6.58
N PRO A 93 -2.09 -1.07 -7.11
CA PRO A 93 -2.87 -2.28 -7.35
C PRO A 93 -3.49 -2.78 -6.04
N ARG A 94 -4.70 -3.38 -6.09
CA ARG A 94 -5.21 -4.10 -4.92
C ARG A 94 -4.30 -5.26 -4.56
N PRO A 95 -4.05 -5.53 -3.27
CA PRO A 95 -3.36 -6.75 -2.85
C PRO A 95 -4.06 -7.99 -3.43
N PRO A 96 -3.30 -9.02 -3.85
CA PRO A 96 -3.92 -10.28 -4.24
C PRO A 96 -4.71 -10.85 -3.06
N PRO A 97 -5.84 -11.54 -3.31
CA PRO A 97 -6.58 -12.19 -2.24
C PRO A 97 -5.67 -13.15 -1.48
N PRO A 98 -5.86 -13.30 -0.16
CA PRO A 98 -5.04 -14.20 0.63
C PRO A 98 -5.13 -15.63 0.05
N PRO A 99 -4.04 -16.41 0.12
CA PRO A 99 -4.08 -17.79 -0.32
C PRO A 99 -5.18 -18.55 0.42
N PRO A 100 -5.80 -19.57 -0.20
CA PRO A 100 -6.80 -20.38 0.47
C PRO A 100 -6.23 -20.91 1.80
N PRO A 101 -7.04 -21.01 2.86
CA PRO A 101 -6.57 -21.47 4.16
C PRO A 101 -5.96 -22.86 4.00
N SER A 102 -4.64 -22.93 4.08
CA SER A 102 -3.94 -24.20 4.21
C SER A 102 -4.01 -24.59 5.69
N GLU A 103 -4.17 -25.88 5.97
CA GLU A 103 -4.24 -26.41 7.35
C GLU A 103 -3.01 -26.08 8.21
N SER A 104 -1.96 -25.47 7.63
CA SER A 104 -0.70 -25.14 8.29
C SER A 104 -0.35 -23.65 8.31
N SER A 105 -1.15 -22.76 7.71
CA SER A 105 -0.90 -21.32 7.74
C SER A 105 -1.83 -20.66 8.74
N SER A 106 -1.38 -20.51 9.99
CA SER A 106 -2.02 -19.55 10.89
C SER A 106 -1.89 -18.14 10.28
N PRO A 107 -2.90 -17.27 10.42
CA PRO A 107 -2.70 -15.87 10.06
C PRO A 107 -1.49 -15.30 10.83
N PRO A 108 -0.78 -14.31 10.25
CA PRO A 108 0.29 -13.63 10.97
C PRO A 108 -0.26 -13.06 12.27
N ARG A 109 0.42 -13.34 13.39
CA ARG A 109 0.08 -12.77 14.70
C ARG A 109 0.63 -11.36 14.78
N PHE A 110 -0.21 -10.43 15.20
CA PHE A 110 0.22 -9.05 15.44
C PHE A 110 0.89 -8.90 16.81
N HIS A 111 1.90 -8.04 16.89
CA HIS A 111 2.59 -7.67 18.12
C HIS A 111 2.18 -6.26 18.55
N LEU A 112 2.35 -5.99 19.84
CA LEU A 112 2.17 -4.65 20.38
C LEU A 112 3.07 -3.65 19.61
N TYR A 113 2.47 -2.55 19.21
CA TYR A 113 3.05 -1.47 18.41
C TYR A 113 3.34 -1.78 16.93
N ASP A 114 2.88 -2.91 16.40
CA ASP A 114 2.89 -3.13 14.96
C ASP A 114 2.07 -2.05 14.24
N ILE A 115 2.63 -1.54 13.14
CA ILE A 115 1.92 -0.65 12.21
C ILE A 115 1.17 -1.54 11.24
N VAL A 116 -0.15 -1.36 11.18
CA VAL A 116 -1.06 -2.18 10.38
C VAL A 116 -1.91 -1.31 9.47
N GLU A 117 -2.37 -1.86 8.35
CA GLU A 117 -3.47 -1.29 7.57
C GLU A 117 -4.75 -2.05 7.93
N VAL A 118 -5.82 -1.33 8.25
CA VAL A 118 -7.07 -1.91 8.74
C VAL A 118 -8.23 -1.33 7.96
N PHE A 119 -9.14 -2.20 7.51
CA PHE A 119 -10.32 -1.76 6.79
C PHE A 119 -11.34 -1.10 7.75
N HIS A 120 -11.51 0.20 7.64
CA HIS A 120 -12.38 1.02 8.46
C HIS A 120 -12.94 2.19 7.63
N TYR A 121 -14.16 2.66 7.91
CA TYR A 121 -14.84 3.70 7.11
C TYR A 121 -14.71 3.48 5.58
N ASP A 122 -14.92 2.24 5.15
CA ASP A 122 -14.88 1.80 3.74
C ASP A 122 -13.54 2.00 3.00
N GLY A 123 -12.44 2.16 3.75
CA GLY A 123 -11.08 2.24 3.23
C GLY A 123 -10.06 1.58 4.14
N TRP A 124 -8.79 1.53 3.72
CA TRP A 124 -7.67 1.02 4.50
C TRP A 124 -6.96 2.14 5.22
N TRP A 125 -6.90 2.03 6.55
CA TRP A 125 -6.35 3.03 7.44
C TRP A 125 -5.12 2.52 8.15
N THR A 126 -4.07 3.35 8.21
CA THR A 126 -2.90 3.04 9.03
C THR A 126 -3.24 3.19 10.51
N GLY A 127 -3.06 2.10 11.26
CA GLY A 127 -3.25 2.03 12.70
C GLY A 127 -2.04 1.46 13.42
N ILE A 128 -2.07 1.51 14.75
CA ILE A 128 -1.04 0.95 15.64
C ILE A 128 -1.70 -0.04 16.59
N VAL A 129 -1.14 -1.22 16.73
CA VAL A 129 -1.62 -2.21 17.71
C VAL A 129 -1.29 -1.73 19.12
N MET A 130 -2.31 -1.52 19.95
CA MET A 130 -2.21 -0.98 21.31
C MET A 130 -2.46 -2.04 22.40
N SER A 131 -3.08 -3.16 22.03
CA SER A 131 -3.32 -4.29 22.93
C SER A 131 -3.36 -5.58 22.13
N THR A 132 -2.72 -6.62 22.65
CA THR A 132 -2.78 -7.99 22.15
C THR A 132 -3.31 -8.90 23.25
N PRO A 133 -4.08 -9.95 22.93
CA PRO A 133 -4.53 -10.90 23.94
C PRO A 133 -3.33 -11.64 24.55
N ASP A 134 -3.44 -11.96 25.83
CA ASP A 134 -2.39 -12.70 26.54
C ASP A 134 -2.15 -14.06 25.86
N PRO A 135 -0.89 -14.52 25.76
CA PRO A 135 -0.57 -15.83 25.21
C PRO A 135 -0.99 -16.93 26.18
N GLU A 136 -2.29 -17.22 26.25
CA GLU A 136 -2.85 -18.34 27.01
C GLU A 136 -2.63 -19.66 26.23
N PRO A 137 -1.84 -20.61 26.76
CA PRO A 137 -1.61 -21.88 26.10
C PRO A 137 -2.90 -22.70 26.05
N GLY A 138 -3.47 -22.85 24.85
CA GLY A 138 -4.69 -23.62 24.61
C GLY A 138 -5.96 -22.78 24.41
N ALA A 139 -5.87 -21.45 24.36
CA ALA A 139 -7.00 -20.60 24.04
C ALA A 139 -7.37 -20.68 22.55
N THR A 140 -8.50 -21.34 22.26
CA THR A 140 -9.21 -21.32 20.96
C THR A 140 -10.02 -20.03 20.76
N ALA A 141 -9.94 -19.08 21.69
CA ALA A 141 -10.65 -17.82 21.59
C ALA A 141 -10.09 -17.00 20.44
N THR A 142 -10.98 -16.46 19.60
CA THR A 142 -10.61 -15.50 18.55
C THR A 142 -9.86 -14.36 19.24
N ALA A 143 -8.56 -14.25 18.99
CA ALA A 143 -7.74 -13.21 19.58
C ALA A 143 -8.27 -11.85 19.11
N ILE A 144 -8.62 -10.95 20.04
CA ILE A 144 -9.05 -9.59 19.73
C ILE A 144 -7.88 -8.67 20.04
N ILE A 145 -7.47 -7.89 19.05
CA ILE A 145 -6.47 -6.83 19.20
C ILE A 145 -7.19 -5.48 19.25
N THR A 146 -6.59 -4.52 19.96
CA THR A 146 -7.03 -3.12 19.92
C THR A 146 -6.09 -2.34 19.02
N ILE A 147 -6.64 -1.67 18.01
CA ILE A 147 -5.88 -0.81 17.10
C ILE A 147 -6.25 0.64 17.39
N GLY A 148 -5.25 1.47 17.65
CA GLY A 148 -5.40 2.92 17.77
C GLY A 148 -5.10 3.62 16.45
N PHE A 149 -5.84 4.68 16.17
CA PHE A 149 -5.62 5.58 15.03
C PHE A 149 -5.11 6.93 15.55
N PRO A 150 -3.79 7.20 15.49
CA PRO A 150 -3.22 8.39 16.13
C PRO A 150 -3.79 9.72 15.62
N ILE A 151 -4.22 9.75 14.35
CA ILE A 151 -4.71 10.97 13.70
C ILE A 151 -6.14 11.30 14.16
N THR A 152 -7.06 10.32 14.14
CA THR A 152 -8.45 10.51 14.57
C THR A 152 -8.63 10.41 16.09
N ARG A 153 -7.63 9.86 16.79
CA ARG A 153 -7.65 9.55 18.24
C ARG A 153 -8.71 8.53 18.63
N GLU A 154 -9.09 7.67 17.69
CA GLU A 154 -10.03 6.58 17.89
C GLU A 154 -9.29 5.26 18.14
N ALA A 155 -9.99 4.28 18.68
CA ALA A 155 -9.52 2.91 18.78
C ALA A 155 -10.64 1.93 18.46
N ILE A 156 -10.30 0.82 17.81
CA ILE A 156 -11.24 -0.25 17.48
C ILE A 156 -10.72 -1.60 17.93
N GLU A 157 -11.66 -2.52 18.17
CA GLU A 157 -11.38 -3.93 18.37
C GLU A 157 -11.43 -4.65 17.02
N ALA A 158 -10.37 -5.38 16.69
CA ALA A 158 -10.32 -6.22 15.49
C ALA A 158 -9.90 -7.64 15.86
N LYS A 159 -10.29 -8.60 15.03
CA LYS A 159 -9.85 -9.99 15.19
C LYS A 159 -8.41 -10.11 14.67
N ASP A 160 -7.55 -10.73 15.46
CA ASP A 160 -6.19 -11.11 15.09
C ASP A 160 -6.26 -12.00 13.83
N GLY A 161 -5.62 -11.57 12.75
CA GLY A 161 -5.60 -12.28 11.48
C GLY A 161 -6.66 -11.92 10.43
N ILE A 162 -7.42 -10.82 10.58
CA ILE A 162 -8.17 -10.25 9.44
C ILE A 162 -7.31 -9.14 8.82
N GLY A 163 -6.75 -9.45 7.66
CA GLY A 163 -6.27 -8.48 6.68
C GLY A 163 -7.13 -8.53 5.42
#